data_AF-A0AB38FCD4-F1
#
_entry.id   AF-A0AB38FCD4-F1
#
_cell.length_a   1.000
_cell.length_b   1.000
_cell.length_c   1.000
_cell.angle_alpha   90.00
_cell.angle_beta   90.00
_cell.angle_gamma   90.00
#
_symmetry.space_group_name_H-M   'P 1'
#
loop_
_entity.id
_entity.type
_entity.pdbx_description
1 polymer ?
#
loop_
_entity_poly.entity_id
_entity_poly.type
_entity_poly.pdbx_seq_one_letter_code
_entity_poly.pdbx_strand_id
1 'polypeptide(L)'
;MTTAQESSSLGLQRSRPRVVIVGGGFGGIHAARRLRDVDVDVTLLDRGTSHLFQPLLYQCATGLLSEGEISSPLRHLLRGNRNVHVALGEAHAIDAVSKVLTASRFDGSTFDLPYDYLIVAAGMRQTYHGHDEYIQWAPGMKTLDDALAIRRKLICAFEMAESLPTAEERRPWLTFAVAGGGPTGVELAGQIRELAVHALANEFQSIDPCEARVLLFHGGDRVLPSFNRKLSAAAQRTLDKVGVETHLGVHVTDVCETSIETTAKNAARTKKRYGARTILWTAGVEAVPFAAALANALGVKQIQGGRIAVEPDLTVPGHPNVWVIGDLMSLNDLPGVAEVAMQGGRHVGGCIARTVAGGTPDRKPFKYRDLGSAAYIARRHALLQAGPIRMSGFMGWVSWGAIHIAFLAGYRNRFGTLLNWAVTLASRTRRERAITYGDPQSARQPYAEPASES
;
A
#
# COMPACT_ATOMS: atom_id res chain seq x y z
N MET A 1 16.99 73.84 -1.58
CA MET A 1 16.37 72.81 -2.43
C MET A 1 17.45 71.86 -2.92
N THR A 2 17.70 70.78 -2.17
CA THR A 2 18.26 69.51 -2.68
C THR A 2 18.19 68.51 -1.53
N THR A 3 17.06 67.84 -1.42
CA THR A 3 16.85 66.67 -0.56
C THR A 3 17.60 65.49 -1.19
N ALA A 4 18.59 64.96 -0.48
CA ALA A 4 19.24 63.71 -0.82
C ALA A 4 18.22 62.57 -0.71
N GLN A 5 17.98 61.87 -1.82
CA GLN A 5 17.22 60.64 -1.84
C GLN A 5 18.02 59.54 -1.12
N GLU A 6 17.49 59.07 0.00
CA GLU A 6 17.82 57.77 0.55
C GLU A 6 17.49 56.70 -0.50
N SER A 7 18.53 56.04 -1.01
CA SER A 7 18.42 54.84 -1.80
C SER A 7 17.96 53.69 -0.91
N SER A 8 16.64 53.55 -0.77
CA SER A 8 15.98 52.33 -0.32
C SER A 8 16.42 51.18 -1.25
N SER A 9 17.40 50.39 -0.80
CA SER A 9 17.70 49.10 -1.40
C SER A 9 16.49 48.20 -1.16
N LEU A 10 15.66 48.07 -2.20
CA LEU A 10 14.64 47.03 -2.30
C LEU A 10 15.33 45.69 -2.07
N GLY A 11 15.16 45.14 -0.87
CA GLY A 11 15.59 43.79 -0.56
C GLY A 11 14.94 42.86 -1.59
N LEU A 12 15.78 42.24 -2.43
CA LEU A 12 15.38 41.12 -3.27
C LEU A 12 14.73 40.10 -2.34
N GLN A 13 13.40 40.03 -2.31
CA GLN A 13 12.68 38.93 -1.69
C GLN A 13 13.13 37.68 -2.43
N ARG A 14 14.10 36.95 -1.87
CA ARG A 14 14.43 35.61 -2.35
C ARG A 14 13.14 34.81 -2.24
N SER A 15 12.61 34.38 -3.39
CA SER A 15 11.49 33.44 -3.38
C SER A 15 11.91 32.22 -2.57
N ARG A 16 11.05 31.78 -1.65
CA ARG A 16 11.33 30.61 -0.81
C ARG A 16 11.63 29.40 -1.71
N PRO A 17 12.62 28.55 -1.39
CA PRO A 17 12.90 27.37 -2.20
C PRO A 17 11.67 26.48 -2.32
N ARG A 18 11.44 25.94 -3.51
CA ARG A 18 10.28 25.10 -3.84
C ARG A 18 10.62 23.63 -3.60
N VAL A 19 9.81 22.95 -2.81
CA VAL A 19 9.92 21.50 -2.57
C VAL A 19 8.71 20.81 -3.17
N VAL A 20 8.93 19.95 -4.16
CA VAL A 20 7.86 19.09 -4.70
C VAL A 20 7.99 17.71 -4.09
N ILE A 21 6.89 17.19 -3.55
CA ILE A 21 6.79 15.85 -2.97
C ILE A 21 5.79 15.06 -3.81
N VAL A 22 6.25 13.97 -4.43
CA VAL A 22 5.38 13.06 -5.21
C VAL A 22 4.95 11.91 -4.32
N GLY A 23 3.67 11.87 -3.95
CA GLY A 23 3.03 10.82 -3.16
C GLY A 23 2.77 11.22 -1.70
N GLY A 24 1.50 11.39 -1.35
CA GLY A 24 0.91 11.52 0.00
C GLY A 24 0.78 10.19 0.75
N GLY A 25 1.66 9.22 0.48
CA GLY A 25 1.80 8.00 1.27
C GLY A 25 2.55 8.23 2.59
N PHE A 26 3.04 7.14 3.18
CA PHE A 26 3.80 7.19 4.45
C PHE A 26 5.01 8.11 4.38
N GLY A 27 5.80 8.05 3.31
CA GLY A 27 7.01 8.87 3.15
C GLY A 27 6.70 10.35 2.96
N GLY A 28 5.88 10.69 1.98
CA GLY A 28 5.63 12.10 1.63
C GLY A 28 4.92 12.89 2.72
N ILE A 29 3.99 12.29 3.47
CA ILE A 29 3.37 13.01 4.61
C ILE A 29 4.38 13.28 5.72
N HIS A 30 5.29 12.34 6.00
CA HIS A 30 6.32 12.56 7.01
C HIS A 30 7.34 13.60 6.58
N ALA A 31 7.68 13.67 5.29
CA ALA A 31 8.50 14.74 4.72
C ALA A 31 7.79 16.11 4.82
N ALA A 32 6.53 16.20 4.35
CA ALA A 32 5.74 17.43 4.40
C ALA A 32 5.57 17.96 5.84
N ARG A 33 5.30 17.08 6.80
CA ARG A 33 5.21 17.45 8.23
C ARG A 33 6.54 17.93 8.79
N ARG A 34 7.65 17.34 8.35
CA ARG A 34 8.99 17.74 8.81
C ARG A 34 9.40 19.13 8.30
N LEU A 35 8.83 19.55 7.18
CA LEU A 35 9.09 20.83 6.50
C LEU A 35 8.12 21.97 6.90
N ARG A 36 7.16 21.71 7.80
CA ARG A 36 6.05 22.65 8.09
C ARG A 36 6.48 24.03 8.61
N ASP A 37 7.61 24.09 9.31
CA ASP A 37 8.15 25.31 9.94
C ASP A 37 9.47 25.75 9.27
N VAL A 38 9.74 25.22 8.07
CA VAL A 38 10.95 25.53 7.29
C VAL A 38 10.61 26.63 6.28
N ASP A 39 11.57 27.50 5.99
CA ASP A 39 11.40 28.60 5.04
C ASP A 39 11.43 28.13 3.57
N VAL A 40 10.46 27.29 3.21
CA VAL A 40 10.26 26.70 1.86
C VAL A 40 8.78 26.67 1.51
N ASP A 41 8.48 26.66 0.22
CA ASP A 41 7.13 26.40 -0.30
C ASP A 41 7.05 24.94 -0.75
N VAL A 42 6.13 24.18 -0.15
CA VAL A 42 6.00 22.74 -0.39
C VAL A 42 4.74 22.45 -1.22
N THR A 43 4.88 21.72 -2.31
CA THR A 43 3.75 21.13 -3.04
C THR A 43 3.78 19.61 -2.88
N LEU A 44 2.78 19.06 -2.18
CA LEU A 44 2.51 17.63 -2.14
C LEU A 44 1.56 17.26 -3.28
N LEU A 45 2.08 16.57 -4.28
CA LEU A 45 1.34 16.02 -5.40
C LEU A 45 0.96 14.57 -5.11
N ASP A 46 -0.33 14.23 -5.21
CA ASP A 46 -0.79 12.84 -5.16
C ASP A 46 -1.95 12.63 -6.16
N ARG A 47 -2.05 11.42 -6.70
CA ARG A 47 -3.15 11.02 -7.60
C ARG A 47 -4.47 10.79 -6.86
N GLY A 48 -4.41 10.53 -5.56
CA GLY A 48 -5.53 10.36 -4.65
C GLY A 48 -5.69 11.55 -3.69
N THR A 49 -6.90 11.70 -3.15
CA THR A 49 -7.23 12.81 -2.24
C THR A 49 -6.82 12.55 -0.79
N SER A 50 -6.43 11.32 -0.46
CA SER A 50 -6.32 10.84 0.92
C SER A 50 -5.10 9.96 1.13
N HIS A 51 -4.52 10.07 2.33
CA HIS A 51 -3.57 9.10 2.85
C HIS A 51 -4.28 7.77 3.12
N LEU A 52 -3.72 6.68 2.60
CA LEU A 52 -4.21 5.33 2.88
C LEU A 52 -3.29 4.61 3.87
N PHE A 53 -3.84 4.20 5.02
CA PHE A 53 -3.17 3.33 5.98
C PHE A 53 -3.23 1.87 5.50
N GLN A 54 -2.41 1.57 4.50
CA GLN A 54 -2.33 0.26 3.82
C GLN A 54 -2.24 -0.96 4.77
N PRO A 55 -1.59 -0.90 5.96
CA PRO A 55 -1.54 -2.05 6.86
C PRO A 55 -2.90 -2.58 7.32
N LEU A 56 -3.99 -1.82 7.20
CA LEU A 56 -5.34 -2.27 7.56
C LEU A 56 -6.26 -2.46 6.34
N LEU A 57 -5.71 -2.39 5.13
CA LEU A 57 -6.47 -2.46 3.89
C LEU A 57 -7.22 -3.80 3.75
N TYR A 58 -6.62 -4.89 4.22
CA TYR A 58 -7.22 -6.22 4.20
C TYR A 58 -8.47 -6.33 5.10
N GLN A 59 -8.54 -5.55 6.18
CA GLN A 59 -9.73 -5.48 7.05
C GLN A 59 -10.86 -4.67 6.40
N CYS A 60 -10.51 -3.62 5.65
CA CYS A 60 -11.47 -2.92 4.80
C CYS A 60 -12.00 -3.84 3.69
N ALA A 61 -11.11 -4.57 3.00
CA ALA A 61 -11.46 -5.47 1.92
C ALA A 61 -12.40 -6.60 2.34
N THR A 62 -12.39 -6.97 3.62
CA THR A 62 -13.23 -8.03 4.16
C THR A 62 -14.41 -7.49 4.99
N GLY A 63 -14.64 -6.18 5.01
CA GLY A 63 -15.81 -5.55 5.64
C GLY A 63 -15.76 -5.42 7.16
N LEU A 64 -14.57 -5.56 7.76
CA LEU A 64 -14.36 -5.34 9.19
C LEU A 64 -14.19 -3.85 9.51
N LEU A 65 -13.50 -3.10 8.65
CA LEU A 65 -13.31 -1.66 8.77
C LEU A 65 -13.94 -0.90 7.60
N SER A 66 -14.37 0.32 7.88
CA SER A 66 -14.82 1.26 6.86
C SER A 66 -13.63 1.96 6.20
N GLU A 67 -13.86 2.49 5.01
CA GLU A 67 -12.85 3.27 4.27
C GLU A 67 -12.37 4.48 5.08
N GLY A 68 -13.30 5.18 5.74
CA GLY A 68 -13.03 6.38 6.53
C GLY A 68 -12.22 6.12 7.82
N GLU A 69 -12.07 4.86 8.24
CA GLU A 69 -11.22 4.46 9.36
C GLU A 69 -9.76 4.25 8.95
N ILE A 70 -9.51 3.92 7.69
CA ILE A 70 -8.16 3.65 7.17
C ILE A 70 -7.67 4.71 6.16
N SER A 71 -8.54 5.66 5.80
CA SER A 71 -8.25 6.74 4.87
C SER A 71 -8.39 8.11 5.55
N SER A 72 -7.51 9.04 5.22
CA SER A 72 -7.52 10.40 5.80
C SER A 72 -7.22 11.46 4.74
N PRO A 73 -8.12 12.43 4.50
CA PRO A 73 -7.92 13.44 3.45
C PRO A 73 -6.61 14.21 3.63
N LEU A 74 -5.79 14.29 2.58
CA LEU A 74 -4.46 14.93 2.63
C LEU A 74 -4.56 16.40 3.05
N ARG A 75 -5.53 17.13 2.47
CA ARG A 75 -5.81 18.53 2.80
C ARG A 75 -6.16 18.71 4.28
N HIS A 76 -6.92 17.76 4.85
CA HIS A 76 -7.26 17.80 6.27
C HIS A 76 -6.03 17.51 7.15
N LEU A 77 -5.23 16.50 6.79
CA LEU A 77 -4.03 16.12 7.53
C LEU A 77 -2.96 17.22 7.56
N LEU A 78 -2.92 18.06 6.53
CA LEU A 78 -1.90 19.09 6.33
C LEU A 78 -2.42 20.53 6.52
N ARG A 79 -3.70 20.71 6.91
CA ARG A 79 -4.31 22.04 7.10
C ARG A 79 -3.56 22.97 8.06
N GLY A 80 -2.81 22.40 9.00
CA GLY A 80 -1.99 23.14 9.96
C GLY A 80 -0.58 23.49 9.46
N ASN A 81 -0.21 23.11 8.24
CA ASN A 81 1.10 23.37 7.64
C ASN A 81 0.93 24.49 6.61
N ARG A 82 1.13 25.75 7.04
CA ARG A 82 0.80 26.93 6.24
C ARG A 82 1.59 27.04 4.93
N ASN A 83 2.77 26.42 4.86
CA ASN A 83 3.63 26.41 3.68
C ASN A 83 3.46 25.17 2.80
N VAL A 84 2.46 24.32 3.07
CA VAL A 84 2.22 23.09 2.30
C VAL A 84 0.93 23.20 1.50
N HIS A 85 1.08 23.13 0.19
CA HIS A 85 -0.02 23.04 -0.77
C HIS A 85 -0.21 21.59 -1.21
N VAL A 86 -1.45 21.12 -1.24
CA VAL A 86 -1.79 19.80 -1.79
C VAL A 86 -2.36 19.98 -3.19
N ALA A 87 -1.75 19.29 -4.16
CA ALA A 87 -2.19 19.23 -5.54
C ALA A 87 -2.69 17.82 -5.86
N LEU A 88 -3.87 17.72 -6.47
CA LEU A 88 -4.37 16.47 -7.03
C LEU A 88 -3.85 16.36 -8.46
N GLY A 89 -3.12 15.29 -8.75
CA GLY A 89 -2.62 15.00 -10.09
C GLY A 89 -1.64 13.82 -10.10
N GLU A 90 -1.46 13.22 -11.26
CA GLU A 90 -0.54 12.11 -11.47
C GLU A 90 0.75 12.61 -12.12
N ALA A 91 1.88 12.41 -11.45
CA ALA A 91 3.19 12.72 -12.00
C ALA A 91 3.48 11.80 -13.19
N HIS A 92 3.85 12.36 -14.35
CA HIS A 92 4.14 11.56 -15.53
C HIS A 92 5.49 11.90 -16.21
N ALA A 93 5.99 13.12 -16.08
CA ALA A 93 7.26 13.53 -16.71
C ALA A 93 8.08 14.48 -15.82
N ILE A 94 9.40 14.45 -15.98
CA ILE A 94 10.35 15.34 -15.31
C ILE A 94 11.32 15.89 -16.36
N ASP A 95 11.60 17.19 -16.27
CA ASP A 95 12.79 17.80 -16.83
C ASP A 95 13.76 18.14 -15.69
N ALA A 96 14.88 17.42 -15.65
CA ALA A 96 15.91 17.58 -14.63
C ALA A 96 16.78 18.83 -14.84
N VAL A 97 16.85 19.34 -16.07
CA VAL A 97 17.65 20.52 -16.44
C VAL A 97 16.90 21.78 -16.03
N SER A 98 15.64 21.92 -16.45
CA SER A 98 14.80 23.06 -16.05
C SER A 98 14.22 22.92 -14.64
N LYS A 99 14.34 21.74 -14.03
CA LYS A 99 13.80 21.36 -12.71
C LYS A 99 12.29 21.56 -12.63
N VAL A 100 11.59 20.94 -13.56
CA VAL A 100 10.12 20.97 -13.65
C VAL A 100 9.57 19.55 -13.61
N LEU A 101 8.56 19.33 -12.77
CA LEU A 101 7.74 18.12 -12.76
C LEU A 101 6.43 18.43 -13.46
N THR A 102 6.08 17.67 -14.50
CA THR A 102 4.77 17.79 -15.16
C THR A 102 3.82 16.72 -14.61
N ALA A 103 2.63 17.16 -14.22
CA ALA A 103 1.58 16.31 -13.69
C ALA A 103 0.30 16.44 -14.52
N SER A 104 -0.45 15.35 -14.61
CA SER A 104 -1.75 15.31 -15.29
C SER A 104 -2.88 15.44 -14.26
N ARG A 105 -3.93 16.17 -14.63
CA ARG A 105 -5.21 16.22 -13.93
C ARG A 105 -6.09 15.05 -14.36
N PHE A 106 -7.21 14.88 -13.67
CA PHE A 106 -8.19 13.84 -13.97
C PHE A 106 -8.89 14.05 -15.32
N ASP A 107 -8.95 15.29 -15.83
CA ASP A 107 -9.52 15.64 -17.14
C ASP A 107 -8.48 15.54 -18.29
N GLY A 108 -7.29 15.00 -18.01
CA GLY A 108 -6.21 14.86 -18.99
C GLY A 108 -5.38 16.13 -19.21
N SER A 109 -5.82 17.30 -18.72
CA SER A 109 -5.00 18.51 -18.80
C SER A 109 -3.74 18.40 -17.93
N THR A 110 -2.68 19.09 -18.31
CA THR A 110 -1.40 19.05 -17.58
C THR A 110 -1.10 20.35 -16.87
N PHE A 111 -0.24 20.28 -15.86
CA PHE A 111 0.31 21.45 -15.18
C PHE A 111 1.73 21.17 -14.70
N ASP A 112 2.53 22.23 -14.66
CA ASP A 112 3.93 22.18 -14.29
C ASP A 112 4.15 22.58 -12.84
N LEU A 113 5.07 21.88 -12.19
CA LEU A 113 5.51 22.08 -10.83
C LEU A 113 7.04 22.28 -10.83
N PRO A 114 7.50 23.53 -10.93
CA PRO A 114 8.90 23.86 -10.74
C PRO A 114 9.39 23.47 -9.33
N TYR A 115 10.60 22.95 -9.23
CA TYR A 115 11.18 22.53 -7.96
C TYR A 115 12.63 22.98 -7.82
N ASP A 116 13.03 23.27 -6.59
CA ASP A 116 14.44 23.34 -6.21
C ASP A 116 14.88 22.00 -5.59
N TYR A 117 13.98 21.37 -4.84
CA TYR A 117 14.12 20.03 -4.25
C TYR A 117 12.96 19.13 -4.63
N LEU A 118 13.24 17.89 -5.02
CA LEU A 118 12.24 16.88 -5.38
C LEU A 118 12.33 15.68 -4.43
N ILE A 119 11.22 15.30 -3.80
CA ILE A 119 11.10 14.09 -2.97
C ILE A 119 10.13 13.14 -3.66
N VAL A 120 10.62 12.00 -4.13
CA VAL A 120 9.82 10.97 -4.78
C VAL A 120 9.46 9.88 -3.77
N ALA A 121 8.20 9.85 -3.37
CA ALA A 121 7.59 8.90 -2.44
C ALA A 121 6.39 8.16 -3.08
N ALA A 122 6.50 7.86 -4.39
CA ALA A 122 5.42 7.35 -5.22
C ALA A 122 4.99 5.89 -4.91
N GLY A 123 5.80 5.16 -4.14
CA GLY A 123 5.52 3.77 -3.78
C GLY A 123 5.62 2.80 -4.95
N MET A 124 4.95 1.65 -4.82
CA MET A 124 4.97 0.54 -5.78
C MET A 124 3.55 0.12 -6.17
N ARG A 125 3.42 -0.47 -7.36
CA ARG A 125 2.20 -1.15 -7.81
C ARG A 125 2.32 -2.68 -7.64
N GLN A 126 1.20 -3.37 -7.82
CA GLN A 126 1.18 -4.82 -7.89
C GLN A 126 1.86 -5.27 -9.19
N THR A 127 2.71 -6.30 -9.13
CA THR A 127 3.25 -6.97 -10.31
C THR A 127 2.51 -8.29 -10.52
N TYR A 128 2.31 -8.66 -11.79
CA TYR A 128 1.81 -9.96 -12.20
C TYR A 128 2.89 -10.80 -12.90
N HIS A 129 4.17 -10.42 -12.73
CA HIS A 129 5.33 -11.12 -13.29
C HIS A 129 5.25 -11.31 -14.82
N GLY A 130 4.72 -10.30 -15.52
CA GLY A 130 4.55 -10.32 -16.98
C GLY A 130 3.15 -10.74 -17.45
N HIS A 131 2.23 -11.06 -16.54
CA HIS A 131 0.85 -11.47 -16.83
C HIS A 131 -0.18 -10.42 -16.40
N ASP A 132 -0.07 -9.20 -16.91
CA ASP A 132 -0.96 -8.10 -16.53
C ASP A 132 -2.44 -8.39 -16.84
N GLU A 133 -2.73 -9.31 -17.76
CA GLU A 133 -4.07 -9.82 -18.04
C GLU A 133 -4.75 -10.50 -16.85
N TYR A 134 -4.00 -10.96 -15.85
CA TYR A 134 -4.57 -11.58 -14.64
C TYR A 134 -5.30 -10.57 -13.77
N ILE A 135 -5.03 -9.28 -13.91
CA ILE A 135 -5.56 -8.21 -13.05
C ILE A 135 -7.10 -8.18 -13.00
N GLN A 136 -7.77 -8.60 -14.08
CA GLN A 136 -9.23 -8.61 -14.20
C GLN A 136 -9.85 -9.76 -13.34
N TRP A 137 -9.16 -10.89 -13.25
CA TRP A 137 -9.61 -12.07 -12.51
C TRP A 137 -9.10 -12.09 -11.07
N ALA A 138 -7.86 -11.68 -10.86
CA ALA A 138 -7.16 -11.71 -9.58
C ALA A 138 -6.67 -10.30 -9.18
N PRO A 139 -7.54 -9.43 -8.65
CA PRO A 139 -7.14 -8.10 -8.23
C PRO A 139 -6.07 -8.14 -7.14
N GLY A 140 -5.22 -7.12 -7.18
CA GLY A 140 -4.24 -6.81 -6.15
C GLY A 140 -4.87 -6.20 -4.90
N MET A 141 -4.03 -5.79 -3.95
CA MET A 141 -4.46 -5.06 -2.74
C MET A 141 -3.49 -3.91 -2.44
N LYS A 142 -3.65 -2.80 -3.15
CA LYS A 142 -2.81 -1.60 -3.00
C LYS A 142 -3.61 -0.32 -2.84
N THR A 143 -4.82 -0.25 -3.37
CA THR A 143 -5.68 0.94 -3.31
C THR A 143 -6.97 0.69 -2.53
N LEU A 144 -7.71 1.77 -2.26
CA LEU A 144 -9.04 1.65 -1.68
C LEU A 144 -10.01 0.95 -2.66
N ASP A 145 -9.89 1.25 -3.95
CA ASP A 145 -10.69 0.61 -5.01
C ASP A 145 -10.43 -0.89 -5.05
N ASP A 146 -9.18 -1.34 -4.87
CA ASP A 146 -8.86 -2.75 -4.74
C ASP A 146 -9.61 -3.39 -3.55
N ALA A 147 -9.62 -2.73 -2.39
CA ALA A 147 -10.33 -3.24 -1.22
C ALA A 147 -11.84 -3.36 -1.45
N LEU A 148 -12.47 -2.37 -2.08
CA LEU A 148 -13.90 -2.41 -2.40
C LEU A 148 -14.24 -3.45 -3.46
N ALA A 149 -13.39 -3.58 -4.49
CA ALA A 149 -13.54 -4.62 -5.51
C ALA A 149 -13.41 -6.03 -4.92
N ILE A 150 -12.47 -6.23 -3.99
CA ILE A 150 -12.31 -7.48 -3.26
C ILE A 150 -13.52 -7.75 -2.38
N ARG A 151 -13.99 -6.75 -1.61
CA ARG A 151 -15.20 -6.88 -0.78
C ARG A 151 -16.39 -7.33 -1.60
N ARG A 152 -16.61 -6.69 -2.75
CA ARG A 152 -17.65 -7.06 -3.70
C ARG A 152 -17.50 -8.50 -4.17
N LYS A 153 -16.31 -8.91 -4.65
CA LYS A 153 -16.06 -10.30 -5.06
C LYS A 153 -16.35 -11.30 -3.94
N LEU A 154 -15.92 -11.00 -2.71
CA LEU A 154 -16.14 -11.87 -1.56
C LEU A 154 -17.62 -12.03 -1.23
N ILE A 155 -18.36 -10.93 -1.06
CA ILE A 155 -19.78 -10.97 -0.68
C ILE A 155 -20.62 -11.58 -1.80
N CYS A 156 -20.43 -11.12 -3.04
CA CYS A 156 -21.17 -11.66 -4.19
C CYS A 156 -20.93 -13.15 -4.41
N ALA A 157 -19.76 -13.69 -4.04
CA ALA A 157 -19.52 -15.13 -4.16
C ALA A 157 -20.45 -15.97 -3.26
N PHE A 158 -20.73 -15.50 -2.04
CA PHE A 158 -21.71 -16.16 -1.16
C PHE A 158 -23.13 -16.00 -1.70
N GLU A 159 -23.52 -14.81 -2.17
CA GLU A 159 -24.83 -14.55 -2.78
C GLU A 159 -25.07 -15.42 -4.03
N MET A 160 -24.06 -15.57 -4.89
CA MET A 160 -24.16 -16.45 -6.06
C MET A 160 -24.35 -17.90 -5.63
N ALA A 161 -23.60 -18.36 -4.63
CA ALA A 161 -23.72 -19.73 -4.12
C ALA A 161 -25.10 -20.00 -3.48
N GLU A 162 -25.71 -19.02 -2.79
CA GLU A 162 -27.07 -19.12 -2.23
C GLU A 162 -28.12 -19.43 -3.30
N SER A 163 -28.01 -18.78 -4.47
CA SER A 163 -28.99 -18.92 -5.56
C SER A 163 -28.79 -20.14 -6.47
N LEU A 164 -27.64 -20.80 -6.41
CA LEU A 164 -27.31 -21.93 -7.28
C LEU A 164 -27.94 -23.24 -6.78
N PRO A 165 -28.38 -24.13 -7.67
CA PRO A 165 -29.18 -25.30 -7.27
C PRO A 165 -28.35 -26.45 -6.72
N THR A 166 -27.12 -26.66 -7.22
CA THR A 166 -26.31 -27.84 -6.86
C THR A 166 -25.03 -27.50 -6.09
N ALA A 167 -24.60 -28.42 -5.22
CA ALA A 167 -23.33 -28.29 -4.50
C ALA A 167 -22.10 -28.23 -5.43
N GLU A 168 -22.17 -28.86 -6.61
CA GLU A 168 -21.10 -28.82 -7.61
C GLU A 168 -20.94 -27.43 -8.21
N GLU A 169 -22.03 -26.76 -8.55
CA GLU A 169 -22.02 -25.39 -9.07
C GLU A 169 -21.61 -24.37 -8.00
N ARG A 170 -22.01 -24.59 -6.75
CA ARG A 170 -21.67 -23.73 -5.60
C ARG A 170 -20.19 -23.80 -5.23
N ARG A 171 -19.56 -24.98 -5.38
CA ARG A 171 -18.20 -25.24 -4.87
C ARG A 171 -17.14 -24.26 -5.39
N PRO A 172 -17.08 -23.90 -6.69
CA PRO A 172 -16.14 -22.88 -7.18
C PRO A 172 -16.39 -21.47 -6.61
N TRP A 173 -17.65 -21.11 -6.32
CA TRP A 173 -18.00 -19.83 -5.69
C TRP A 173 -17.57 -19.78 -4.22
N LEU A 174 -17.70 -20.91 -3.51
CA LEU A 174 -17.24 -21.06 -2.13
C LEU A 174 -15.75 -21.44 -2.04
N THR A 175 -14.99 -21.41 -3.13
CA THR A 175 -13.53 -21.61 -3.12
C THR A 175 -12.83 -20.29 -3.43
N PHE A 176 -12.05 -19.82 -2.47
CA PHE A 176 -11.29 -18.57 -2.51
C PHE A 176 -9.80 -18.87 -2.65
N ALA A 177 -9.15 -18.32 -3.67
CA ALA A 177 -7.73 -18.51 -3.92
C ALA A 177 -6.93 -17.23 -3.64
N VAL A 178 -5.84 -17.34 -2.90
CA VAL A 178 -4.93 -16.24 -2.59
C VAL A 178 -3.52 -16.61 -3.04
N ALA A 179 -2.99 -15.87 -4.01
CA ALA A 179 -1.63 -16.02 -4.50
C ALA A 179 -0.67 -15.14 -3.68
N GLY A 180 0.22 -15.75 -2.90
CA GLY A 180 1.27 -15.08 -2.13
C GLY A 180 1.16 -15.28 -0.62
N GLY A 181 1.97 -16.18 -0.05
CA GLY A 181 2.12 -16.37 1.40
C GLY A 181 2.90 -15.28 2.17
N GLY A 182 2.90 -14.04 1.69
CA GLY A 182 3.43 -12.88 2.43
C GLY A 182 2.43 -12.34 3.46
N PRO A 183 2.75 -11.24 4.18
CA PRO A 183 1.86 -10.63 5.17
C PRO A 183 0.43 -10.43 4.65
N THR A 184 0.27 -9.72 3.53
CA THR A 184 -1.04 -9.41 2.94
C THR A 184 -1.86 -10.65 2.58
N GLY A 185 -1.24 -11.66 1.95
CA GLY A 185 -1.98 -12.87 1.56
C GLY A 185 -2.36 -13.75 2.75
N VAL A 186 -1.51 -13.82 3.78
CA VAL A 186 -1.83 -14.52 5.03
C VAL A 186 -2.96 -13.81 5.79
N GLU A 187 -2.90 -12.48 5.87
CA GLU A 187 -3.94 -11.65 6.48
C GLU A 187 -5.29 -11.82 5.77
N LEU A 188 -5.31 -11.79 4.44
CA LEU A 188 -6.50 -12.05 3.64
C LEU A 188 -7.06 -13.45 3.84
N ALA A 189 -6.21 -14.48 3.74
CA ALA A 189 -6.65 -15.86 3.85
C ALA A 189 -7.35 -16.12 5.20
N GLY A 190 -6.77 -15.62 6.29
CA GLY A 190 -7.38 -15.69 7.61
C GLY A 190 -8.68 -14.89 7.74
N GLN A 191 -8.72 -13.65 7.23
CA GLN A 191 -9.93 -12.82 7.29
C GLN A 191 -11.08 -13.39 6.46
N ILE A 192 -10.82 -14.04 5.32
CA ILE A 192 -11.86 -14.70 4.52
C ILE A 192 -12.47 -15.86 5.30
N ARG A 193 -11.65 -16.70 5.97
CA ARG A 193 -12.17 -17.75 6.86
C ARG A 193 -12.99 -17.18 8.00
N GLU A 194 -12.54 -16.08 8.61
CA GLU A 194 -13.32 -15.43 9.67
C GLU A 194 -14.63 -14.83 9.18
N LEU A 195 -14.65 -14.22 7.99
CA LEU A 195 -15.86 -13.71 7.37
C LEU A 195 -16.89 -14.85 7.22
N ALA A 196 -16.48 -15.96 6.62
CA ALA A 196 -17.31 -17.15 6.44
C ALA A 196 -17.85 -17.71 7.76
N VAL A 197 -16.96 -18.02 8.71
CA VAL A 197 -17.29 -18.81 9.92
C VAL A 197 -17.90 -17.96 11.04
N HIS A 198 -17.68 -16.64 11.07
CA HIS A 198 -18.14 -15.79 12.18
C HIS A 198 -19.17 -14.74 11.78
N ALA A 199 -19.05 -14.18 10.58
CA ALA A 199 -19.94 -13.10 10.17
C ALA A 199 -21.11 -13.60 9.32
N LEU A 200 -20.91 -14.61 8.47
CA LEU A 200 -21.92 -15.09 7.53
C LEU A 200 -22.61 -16.40 7.93
N ALA A 201 -22.05 -17.15 8.88
CA ALA A 201 -22.48 -18.52 9.22
C ALA A 201 -23.99 -18.71 9.50
N ASN A 202 -24.73 -17.66 9.85
CA ASN A 202 -26.17 -17.71 10.11
C ASN A 202 -26.97 -16.71 9.26
N GLU A 203 -26.43 -16.25 8.13
CA GLU A 203 -27.06 -15.25 7.25
C GLU A 203 -27.62 -15.85 5.94
N PHE A 204 -27.25 -17.09 5.62
CA PHE A 204 -27.62 -17.80 4.39
C PHE A 204 -28.53 -19.01 4.71
N GLN A 205 -29.47 -19.33 3.82
CA GLN A 205 -30.45 -20.40 4.03
C GLN A 205 -30.13 -21.66 3.24
N SER A 206 -29.63 -21.49 2.02
CA SER A 206 -29.43 -22.58 1.05
C SER A 206 -28.01 -23.14 1.09
N ILE A 207 -27.04 -22.35 1.56
CA ILE A 207 -25.65 -22.74 1.76
C ILE A 207 -25.24 -22.67 3.24
N ASP A 208 -24.23 -23.45 3.61
CA ASP A 208 -23.43 -23.18 4.82
C ASP A 208 -22.15 -22.44 4.42
N PRO A 209 -22.03 -21.13 4.73
CA PRO A 209 -20.81 -20.37 4.46
C PRO A 209 -19.55 -20.99 5.09
N CYS A 210 -19.66 -21.78 6.15
CA CYS A 210 -18.52 -22.44 6.79
C CYS A 210 -17.82 -23.45 5.87
N GLU A 211 -18.52 -24.00 4.87
CA GLU A 211 -17.98 -24.87 3.82
C GLU A 211 -17.02 -24.16 2.87
N ALA A 212 -16.91 -22.83 2.96
CA ALA A 212 -15.96 -22.06 2.17
C ALA A 212 -14.54 -22.65 2.30
N ARG A 213 -13.81 -22.72 1.21
CA ARG A 213 -12.41 -23.19 1.17
C ARG A 213 -11.51 -22.01 0.83
N VAL A 214 -10.43 -21.85 1.56
CA VAL A 214 -9.45 -20.79 1.30
C VAL A 214 -8.11 -21.42 0.98
N LEU A 215 -7.69 -21.30 -0.28
CA LEU A 215 -6.45 -21.84 -0.80
C LEU A 215 -5.38 -20.73 -0.78
N LEU A 216 -4.28 -20.94 -0.08
CA LEU A 216 -3.15 -19.99 -0.02
C LEU A 216 -1.94 -20.56 -0.73
N PHE A 217 -1.54 -19.97 -1.86
CA PHE A 217 -0.44 -20.43 -2.68
C PHE A 217 0.84 -19.62 -2.41
N HIS A 218 1.98 -20.29 -2.24
CA HIS A 218 3.26 -19.61 -2.11
C HIS A 218 4.41 -20.42 -2.69
N GLY A 219 5.34 -19.74 -3.37
CA GLY A 219 6.51 -20.38 -3.96
C GLY A 219 7.57 -20.82 -2.95
N GLY A 220 7.58 -20.27 -1.73
CA GLY A 220 8.53 -20.63 -0.68
C GLY A 220 8.18 -21.93 0.05
N ASP A 221 9.06 -22.33 0.99
CA ASP A 221 8.88 -23.47 1.89
C ASP A 221 8.04 -23.14 3.14
N ARG A 222 7.67 -21.87 3.32
CA ARG A 222 6.92 -21.36 4.48
C ARG A 222 6.15 -20.08 4.15
N VAL A 223 5.06 -19.86 4.87
CA VAL A 223 4.40 -18.54 4.94
C VAL A 223 5.23 -17.54 5.74
N LEU A 224 5.02 -16.25 5.47
CA LEU A 224 5.69 -15.13 6.15
C LEU A 224 7.22 -15.31 6.21
N PRO A 225 7.92 -15.42 5.05
CA PRO A 225 9.34 -15.71 5.03
C PRO A 225 10.20 -14.62 5.68
N SER A 226 9.69 -13.38 5.78
CA SER A 226 10.31 -12.25 6.48
C SER A 226 10.35 -12.41 8.01
N PHE A 227 9.53 -13.30 8.57
CA PHE A 227 9.57 -13.64 9.99
C PHE A 227 10.53 -14.81 10.22
N ASN A 228 11.03 -14.92 11.46
CA ASN A 228 11.83 -16.08 11.84
C ASN A 228 11.03 -17.39 11.69
N ARG A 229 11.75 -18.50 11.46
CA ARG A 229 11.15 -19.84 11.23
C ARG A 229 10.15 -20.26 12.31
N LYS A 230 10.39 -19.93 13.59
CA LYS A 230 9.48 -20.30 14.70
C LYS A 230 8.14 -19.56 14.60
N LEU A 231 8.17 -18.27 14.27
CA LEU A 231 6.96 -17.46 14.06
C LEU A 231 6.23 -17.87 12.78
N SER A 232 6.94 -18.14 11.68
CA SER A 232 6.32 -18.69 10.46
C SER A 232 5.62 -20.02 10.73
N ALA A 233 6.22 -20.91 11.52
CA ALA A 233 5.60 -22.18 11.91
C ALA A 233 4.38 -21.98 12.83
N ALA A 234 4.39 -20.98 13.71
CA ALA A 234 3.23 -20.61 14.52
C ALA A 234 2.09 -20.04 13.65
N ALA A 235 2.43 -19.26 12.63
CA ALA A 235 1.50 -18.77 11.62
C ALA A 235 0.82 -19.94 10.89
N GLN A 236 1.62 -20.90 10.40
CA GLN A 236 1.13 -22.09 9.71
C GLN A 236 0.15 -22.88 10.57
N ARG A 237 0.51 -23.22 11.82
CA ARG A 237 -0.39 -23.91 12.75
C ARG A 237 -1.70 -23.17 12.99
N THR A 238 -1.66 -21.83 12.97
CA THR A 238 -2.86 -21.01 13.13
C THR A 238 -3.74 -21.08 11.87
N LEU A 239 -3.13 -20.97 10.68
CA LEU A 239 -3.81 -21.10 9.38
C LEU A 239 -4.47 -22.48 9.24
N ASP A 240 -3.76 -23.55 9.60
CA ASP A 240 -4.30 -24.92 9.60
C ASP A 240 -5.52 -25.02 10.52
N LYS A 241 -5.43 -24.44 11.73
CA LYS A 241 -6.51 -24.46 12.72
C LYS A 241 -7.77 -23.70 12.27
N VAL A 242 -7.63 -22.64 11.48
CA VAL A 242 -8.78 -21.89 10.92
C VAL A 242 -9.27 -22.47 9.58
N GLY A 243 -8.64 -23.53 9.10
CA GLY A 243 -9.03 -24.23 7.87
C GLY A 243 -8.59 -23.53 6.59
N VAL A 244 -7.45 -22.82 6.59
CA VAL A 244 -6.80 -22.36 5.36
C VAL A 244 -5.95 -23.50 4.79
N GLU A 245 -6.16 -23.82 3.51
CA GLU A 245 -5.40 -24.83 2.77
C GLU A 245 -4.15 -24.20 2.15
N THR A 246 -3.00 -24.39 2.78
CA THR A 246 -1.74 -23.85 2.26
C THR A 246 -1.07 -24.77 1.24
N HIS A 247 -0.72 -24.21 0.08
CA HIS A 247 0.04 -24.86 -0.97
C HIS A 247 1.40 -24.18 -1.12
N LEU A 248 2.43 -24.78 -0.54
CA LEU A 248 3.80 -24.27 -0.54
C LEU A 248 4.65 -24.93 -1.63
N GLY A 249 5.74 -24.28 -2.04
CA GLY A 249 6.63 -24.78 -3.09
C GLY A 249 5.99 -24.81 -4.49
N VAL A 250 4.95 -24.00 -4.72
CA VAL A 250 4.25 -23.92 -6.02
C VAL A 250 4.25 -22.49 -6.54
N HIS A 251 4.29 -22.33 -7.87
CA HIS A 251 4.05 -21.05 -8.51
C HIS A 251 2.71 -21.07 -9.20
N VAL A 252 2.00 -19.95 -9.13
CA VAL A 252 0.83 -19.72 -9.99
C VAL A 252 1.34 -19.49 -11.41
N THR A 253 0.78 -20.23 -12.37
CA THR A 253 1.21 -20.21 -13.77
C THR A 253 0.09 -19.87 -14.74
N ASP A 254 -1.17 -19.86 -14.28
CA ASP A 254 -2.32 -19.44 -15.06
C ASP A 254 -3.44 -18.97 -14.12
N VAL A 255 -4.18 -17.95 -14.56
CA VAL A 255 -5.34 -17.40 -13.85
C VAL A 255 -6.39 -17.01 -14.89
N CYS A 256 -7.59 -17.57 -14.75
CA CYS A 256 -8.75 -17.15 -15.52
C CYS A 256 -9.93 -16.87 -14.57
N GLU A 257 -11.08 -16.50 -15.13
CA GLU A 257 -12.29 -16.18 -14.36
C GLU A 257 -12.72 -17.30 -13.39
N THR A 258 -12.49 -18.56 -13.76
CA THR A 258 -13.06 -19.72 -13.06
C THR A 258 -12.03 -20.61 -12.39
N SER A 259 -10.73 -20.35 -12.58
CA SER A 259 -9.69 -21.21 -12.03
C SER A 259 -8.33 -20.55 -11.88
N ILE A 260 -7.53 -21.15 -11.01
CA ILE A 260 -6.10 -20.88 -10.83
C ILE A 260 -5.30 -22.15 -11.09
N GLU A 261 -4.22 -22.06 -11.86
CA GLU A 261 -3.27 -23.16 -12.09
C GLU A 261 -1.97 -22.91 -11.35
N THR A 262 -1.43 -23.97 -10.77
CA THR A 262 -0.11 -23.95 -10.15
C THR A 262 0.80 -25.02 -10.72
N THR A 263 2.10 -24.73 -10.75
CA THR A 263 3.15 -25.68 -11.08
C THR A 263 4.06 -25.87 -9.86
N ALA A 264 4.27 -27.12 -9.46
CA ALA A 264 5.21 -27.44 -8.38
C ALA A 264 6.65 -27.14 -8.79
N LYS A 265 7.46 -26.64 -7.84
CA LYS A 265 8.91 -26.39 -8.05
C LYS A 265 9.74 -27.67 -8.15
N ASN A 266 9.20 -28.82 -7.73
CA ASN A 266 9.93 -30.09 -7.77
C ASN A 266 10.11 -30.60 -9.22
N ALA A 267 11.04 -31.55 -9.40
CA ALA A 267 11.53 -32.00 -10.71
C ALA A 267 10.43 -32.49 -11.69
N ALA A 268 9.26 -32.88 -11.18
CA ALA A 268 8.15 -33.36 -12.01
C ALA A 268 7.28 -32.25 -12.63
N ARG A 269 7.51 -30.96 -12.28
CA ARG A 269 6.74 -29.77 -12.74
C ARG A 269 5.24 -30.04 -12.93
N THR A 270 4.64 -30.76 -11.99
CA THR A 270 3.25 -31.18 -12.11
C THR A 270 2.35 -29.96 -12.03
N LYS A 271 1.50 -29.80 -13.05
CA LYS A 271 0.47 -28.77 -13.10
C LYS A 271 -0.76 -29.24 -12.33
N LYS A 272 -1.34 -28.35 -11.54
CA LYS A 272 -2.60 -28.59 -10.84
C LYS A 272 -3.49 -27.37 -10.94
N ARG A 273 -4.73 -27.60 -11.40
CA ARG A 273 -5.77 -26.58 -11.54
C ARG A 273 -6.77 -26.68 -10.38
N TYR A 274 -7.20 -25.53 -9.90
CA TYR A 274 -8.19 -25.40 -8.83
C TYR A 274 -9.33 -24.51 -9.33
N GLY A 275 -10.57 -25.00 -9.24
CA GLY A 275 -11.76 -24.20 -9.54
C GLY A 275 -12.02 -23.19 -8.42
N ALA A 276 -12.05 -21.91 -8.75
CA ALA A 276 -12.27 -20.81 -7.82
C ALA A 276 -12.77 -19.59 -8.60
N ARG A 277 -13.87 -18.98 -8.14
CA ARG A 277 -14.43 -17.76 -8.75
C ARG A 277 -13.89 -16.48 -8.11
N THR A 278 -13.34 -16.59 -6.89
CA THR A 278 -12.67 -15.48 -6.22
C THR A 278 -11.19 -15.78 -6.09
N ILE A 279 -10.38 -15.12 -6.91
CA ILE A 279 -8.92 -15.22 -6.91
C ILE A 279 -8.37 -13.86 -6.52
N LEU A 280 -7.36 -13.82 -5.63
CA LEU A 280 -6.72 -12.61 -5.14
C LEU A 280 -5.20 -12.71 -5.33
N TRP A 281 -4.57 -11.65 -5.84
CA TRP A 281 -3.15 -11.64 -6.12
C TRP A 281 -2.39 -10.73 -5.15
N THR A 282 -1.53 -11.31 -4.32
CA THR A 282 -0.71 -10.59 -3.33
C THR A 282 0.78 -10.84 -3.49
N ALA A 283 1.17 -11.45 -4.61
CA ALA A 283 2.54 -11.86 -4.88
C ALA A 283 3.31 -10.76 -5.62
N GLY A 284 4.33 -10.23 -4.95
CA GLY A 284 5.28 -9.30 -5.54
C GLY A 284 4.77 -7.86 -5.66
N VAL A 285 5.70 -6.94 -5.91
CA VAL A 285 5.43 -5.54 -6.23
C VAL A 285 6.48 -5.06 -7.22
N GLU A 286 6.15 -4.01 -7.96
CA GLU A 286 7.08 -3.35 -8.89
C GLU A 286 6.86 -1.83 -8.90
N ALA A 287 7.82 -1.12 -9.46
CA ALA A 287 7.76 0.32 -9.57
C ALA A 287 6.58 0.79 -10.42
N VAL A 288 6.03 1.93 -10.02
CA VAL A 288 5.02 2.64 -10.80
C VAL A 288 5.63 3.16 -12.13
N PRO A 289 4.82 3.35 -13.20
CA PRO A 289 5.34 3.82 -14.50
C PRO A 289 6.16 5.10 -14.42
N PHE A 290 5.79 6.02 -13.52
CA PHE A 290 6.54 7.26 -13.26
C PHE A 290 8.01 7.02 -12.90
N ALA A 291 8.35 5.89 -12.27
CA ALA A 291 9.73 5.58 -11.93
C ALA A 291 10.62 5.40 -13.17
N ALA A 292 10.08 4.87 -14.27
CA ALA A 292 10.81 4.74 -15.53
C ALA A 292 11.03 6.11 -16.17
N ALA A 293 10.01 6.97 -16.17
CA ALA A 293 10.12 8.35 -16.65
C ALA A 293 11.17 9.14 -15.85
N LEU A 294 11.15 9.03 -14.52
CA LEU A 294 12.14 9.60 -13.61
C LEU A 294 13.56 9.08 -13.89
N ALA A 295 13.73 7.76 -14.02
CA ALA A 295 15.02 7.15 -14.28
C ALA A 295 15.62 7.63 -15.62
N ASN A 296 14.81 7.67 -16.68
CA ASN A 296 15.20 8.17 -17.99
C ASN A 296 15.59 9.65 -17.95
N ALA A 297 14.78 10.49 -17.31
CA ALA A 297 15.04 11.93 -17.19
C ALA A 297 16.32 12.24 -16.40
N LEU A 298 16.67 11.40 -15.42
CA LEU A 298 17.86 11.56 -14.58
C LEU A 298 19.08 10.80 -15.14
N GLY A 299 18.94 10.03 -16.21
CA GLY A 299 20.03 9.21 -16.76
C GLY A 299 20.53 8.12 -15.80
N VAL A 300 19.65 7.61 -14.93
CA VAL A 300 19.98 6.54 -13.96
C VAL A 300 19.32 5.22 -14.36
N LYS A 301 19.95 4.10 -14.02
CA LYS A 301 19.39 2.78 -14.28
C LYS A 301 18.45 2.37 -13.16
N GLN A 302 17.32 1.78 -13.53
CA GLN A 302 16.49 1.04 -12.59
C GLN A 302 17.14 -0.32 -12.28
N ILE A 303 16.90 -0.82 -11.08
CA ILE A 303 17.32 -2.15 -10.66
C ILE A 303 16.12 -3.11 -10.59
N GLN A 304 16.27 -4.28 -9.96
CA GLN A 304 15.21 -5.27 -9.82
C GLN A 304 13.90 -4.66 -9.30
N GLY A 305 12.79 -5.00 -9.98
CA GLY A 305 11.46 -4.49 -9.66
C GLY A 305 11.25 -3.01 -9.99
N GLY A 306 12.12 -2.39 -10.80
CA GLY A 306 12.01 -1.00 -11.23
C GLY A 306 12.45 0.04 -10.17
N ARG A 307 13.06 -0.40 -9.07
CA ARG A 307 13.56 0.48 -8.01
C ARG A 307 14.69 1.38 -8.50
N ILE A 308 14.89 2.51 -7.82
CA ILE A 308 15.95 3.47 -8.11
C ILE A 308 17.03 3.38 -7.02
N ALA A 309 18.27 3.16 -7.43
CA ALA A 309 19.41 3.19 -6.52
C ALA A 309 19.64 4.60 -5.97
N VAL A 310 19.90 4.70 -4.67
CA VAL A 310 20.15 5.98 -3.99
C VAL A 310 21.47 5.93 -3.21
N GLU A 311 22.03 7.11 -3.01
CA GLU A 311 23.19 7.36 -2.15
C GLU A 311 22.83 7.17 -0.66
N PRO A 312 23.83 7.12 0.26
CA PRO A 312 23.56 6.95 1.69
C PRO A 312 22.66 8.02 2.32
N ASP A 313 22.57 9.22 1.73
CA ASP A 313 21.68 10.32 2.14
C ASP A 313 20.30 10.28 1.45
N LEU A 314 20.00 9.20 0.72
CA LEU A 314 18.81 8.96 -0.10
C LEU A 314 18.68 9.80 -1.37
N THR A 315 19.73 10.54 -1.77
CA THR A 315 19.72 11.24 -3.07
C THR A 315 19.94 10.29 -4.23
N VAL A 316 19.44 10.67 -5.40
CA VAL A 316 19.74 9.98 -6.65
C VAL A 316 21.18 10.33 -7.07
N PRO A 317 22.03 9.35 -7.44
CA PRO A 317 23.40 9.62 -7.88
C PRO A 317 23.46 10.66 -9.01
N GLY A 318 24.31 11.68 -8.85
CA GLY A 318 24.43 12.79 -9.81
C GLY A 318 23.35 13.88 -9.68
N HIS A 319 22.30 13.66 -8.87
CA HIS A 319 21.17 14.57 -8.70
C HIS A 319 20.99 14.96 -7.23
N PRO A 320 21.85 15.85 -6.70
CA PRO A 320 21.96 16.18 -5.28
C PRO A 320 20.71 16.78 -4.62
N ASN A 321 19.73 17.18 -5.43
CA ASN A 321 18.47 17.81 -5.04
C ASN A 321 17.23 16.92 -5.29
N VAL A 322 17.44 15.67 -5.70
CA VAL A 322 16.37 14.68 -5.92
C VAL A 322 16.57 13.51 -4.96
N TRP A 323 15.55 13.23 -4.15
CA TRP A 323 15.52 12.07 -3.26
C TRP A 323 14.46 11.07 -3.70
N VAL A 324 14.76 9.78 -3.58
CA VAL A 324 13.79 8.70 -3.73
C VAL A 324 13.68 7.98 -2.39
N ILE A 325 12.46 7.85 -1.86
CA ILE A 325 12.21 7.27 -0.54
C ILE A 325 11.09 6.22 -0.55
N GLY A 326 11.03 5.43 0.52
CA GLY A 326 10.04 4.36 0.68
C GLY A 326 10.32 3.22 -0.28
N ASP A 327 9.27 2.47 -0.65
CA ASP A 327 9.44 1.22 -1.40
C ASP A 327 10.14 1.36 -2.76
N LEU A 328 10.10 2.56 -3.37
CA LEU A 328 10.72 2.82 -4.68
C LEU A 328 12.25 2.89 -4.62
N MET A 329 12.83 3.19 -3.44
CA MET A 329 14.27 3.32 -3.28
C MET A 329 14.95 1.96 -3.18
N SER A 330 16.23 1.91 -3.55
CA SER A 330 17.12 0.81 -3.24
C SER A 330 18.33 1.29 -2.47
N LEU A 331 18.40 0.91 -1.19
CA LEU A 331 19.53 1.15 -0.30
C LEU A 331 19.69 -0.06 0.62
N ASN A 332 20.85 -0.71 0.62
CA ASN A 332 21.24 -1.77 1.57
C ASN A 332 20.15 -2.84 1.81
N ASP A 333 19.43 -3.25 0.76
CA ASP A 333 18.33 -4.23 0.82
C ASP A 333 17.26 -3.93 1.88
N LEU A 334 17.01 -2.64 2.16
CA LEU A 334 15.96 -2.24 3.08
C LEU A 334 14.58 -2.78 2.63
N PRO A 335 13.76 -3.27 3.58
CA PRO A 335 12.48 -3.85 3.25
C PRO A 335 11.48 -2.77 2.79
N GLY A 336 10.59 -3.14 1.88
CA GLY A 336 9.46 -2.29 1.45
C GLY A 336 8.36 -2.29 2.50
N VAL A 337 8.54 -1.50 3.55
CA VAL A 337 7.59 -1.37 4.67
C VAL A 337 7.33 0.10 4.99
N ALA A 338 6.13 0.38 5.50
CA ALA A 338 5.70 1.72 5.87
C ALA A 338 6.72 2.44 6.76
N GLU A 339 7.34 1.73 7.70
CA GLU A 339 8.30 2.28 8.63
C GLU A 339 9.54 2.88 7.95
N VAL A 340 10.12 2.19 6.98
CA VAL A 340 11.25 2.67 6.17
C VAL A 340 10.85 3.95 5.44
N ALA A 341 9.64 3.98 4.84
CA ALA A 341 9.12 5.16 4.18
C ALA A 341 8.94 6.34 5.16
N MET A 342 8.35 6.12 6.34
CA MET A 342 8.15 7.14 7.36
C MET A 342 9.48 7.73 7.86
N GLN A 343 10.46 6.88 8.15
CA GLN A 343 11.79 7.31 8.59
C GLN A 343 12.54 8.04 7.47
N GLY A 344 12.47 7.54 6.24
CA GLY A 344 13.04 8.20 5.06
C GLY A 344 12.45 9.59 4.83
N GLY A 345 11.12 9.74 4.93
CA GLY A 345 10.46 11.04 4.83
C GLY A 345 10.92 12.04 5.90
N ARG A 346 11.02 11.61 7.17
CA ARG A 346 11.56 12.46 8.25
C ARG A 346 13.02 12.83 8.03
N HIS A 347 13.81 11.89 7.51
CA HIS A 347 15.22 12.10 7.23
C HIS A 347 15.41 13.18 6.16
N VAL A 348 14.81 12.99 4.98
CA VAL A 348 14.94 13.92 3.84
C VAL A 348 14.39 15.30 4.17
N GLY A 349 13.20 15.38 4.80
CA GLY A 349 12.67 16.67 5.26
C GLY A 349 13.60 17.38 6.25
N GLY A 350 14.33 16.61 7.07
CA GLY A 350 15.36 17.14 7.95
C GLY A 350 16.61 17.62 7.22
N CYS A 351 17.07 16.91 6.17
CA CYS A 351 18.22 17.31 5.35
C CYS A 351 17.92 18.61 4.60
N ILE A 352 16.74 18.75 3.99
CA ILE A 352 16.30 19.99 3.36
C ILE A 352 16.22 21.12 4.39
N ALA A 353 15.62 20.88 5.56
CA ALA A 353 15.53 21.89 6.62
C ALA A 353 16.91 22.42 7.04
N ARG A 354 17.88 21.52 7.23
CA ARG A 354 19.26 21.90 7.59
C ARG A 354 19.99 22.59 6.45
N THR A 355 19.76 22.16 5.20
CA THR A 355 20.32 22.79 4.01
C THR A 355 19.83 24.23 3.85
N VAL A 356 18.52 24.46 4.02
CA VAL A 356 17.91 25.79 3.91
C VAL A 356 18.39 26.71 5.04
N ALA A 357 18.47 26.20 6.28
CA ALA A 357 18.95 26.98 7.42
C ALA A 357 20.46 27.30 7.36
N GLY A 358 21.28 26.36 6.88
CA GLY A 358 22.74 26.48 6.85
C GLY A 358 23.34 26.98 5.54
N GLY A 359 22.56 27.03 4.46
CA GLY A 359 23.02 27.42 3.11
C GLY A 359 23.89 26.38 2.40
N THR A 360 24.26 25.28 3.06
CA THR A 360 25.08 24.20 2.49
C THR A 360 24.33 22.87 2.46
N PRO A 361 24.44 22.05 1.39
CA PRO A 361 23.78 20.76 1.31
C PRO A 361 24.15 19.83 2.47
N ASP A 362 23.15 19.34 3.19
CA ASP A 362 23.34 18.31 4.21
C ASP A 362 23.34 16.90 3.61
N ARG A 363 24.42 16.17 3.86
CA ARG A 363 24.70 14.81 3.35
C ARG A 363 24.71 13.75 4.44
N LYS A 364 24.07 14.02 5.59
CA LYS A 364 24.01 13.05 6.69
C LYS A 364 23.40 11.72 6.17
N PRO A 365 24.04 10.57 6.43
CA PRO A 365 23.52 9.30 5.95
C PRO A 365 22.23 8.91 6.67
N PHE A 366 21.32 8.28 5.94
CA PHE A 366 20.12 7.65 6.46
C PHE A 366 20.48 6.40 7.26
N LYS A 367 19.94 6.32 8.48
CA LYS A 367 20.08 5.16 9.36
C LYS A 367 18.69 4.66 9.70
N TYR A 368 18.31 3.53 9.11
CA TYR A 368 17.08 2.85 9.44
C TYR A 368 17.18 2.23 10.83
N ARG A 369 16.18 2.48 11.67
CA ARG A 369 16.01 1.80 12.95
C ARG A 369 14.81 0.88 12.84
N ASP A 370 15.03 -0.43 12.80
CA ASP A 370 13.94 -1.42 12.77
C ASP A 370 13.16 -1.43 14.09
N LEU A 371 11.90 -0.97 14.06
CA LEU A 371 10.99 -1.04 15.21
C LEU A 371 10.28 -2.40 15.31
N GLY A 372 10.48 -3.27 14.32
CA GLY A 372 9.93 -4.61 14.26
C GLY A 372 8.78 -4.76 13.26
N SER A 373 8.36 -6.01 13.07
CA SER A 373 7.28 -6.40 12.16
C SER A 373 6.15 -7.07 12.92
N ALA A 374 4.92 -6.79 12.52
CA ALA A 374 3.74 -7.45 13.02
C ALA A 374 2.86 -7.93 11.85
N ALA A 375 2.18 -9.07 12.02
CA ALA A 375 1.28 -9.63 11.01
C ALA A 375 0.07 -10.25 11.69
N TYR A 376 -1.13 -9.89 11.24
CA TYR A 376 -2.36 -10.52 11.68
C TYR A 376 -2.54 -11.86 10.96
N ILE A 377 -2.94 -12.92 11.67
CA ILE A 377 -3.20 -14.22 11.05
C ILE A 377 -4.68 -14.53 11.11
N ALA A 378 -5.23 -14.49 12.32
CA ALA A 378 -6.63 -14.75 12.59
C ALA A 378 -7.05 -14.07 13.90
N ARG A 379 -8.32 -14.17 14.24
CA ARG A 379 -8.90 -13.58 15.45
C ARG A 379 -8.14 -14.09 16.65
N ARG A 380 -7.65 -13.16 17.48
CA ARG A 380 -6.81 -13.44 18.66
C ARG A 380 -5.45 -14.09 18.35
N HIS A 381 -5.01 -14.07 17.09
CA HIS A 381 -3.72 -14.63 16.66
C HIS A 381 -3.01 -13.67 15.71
N ALA A 382 -2.00 -12.98 16.24
CA ALA A 382 -1.07 -12.20 15.43
C ALA A 382 0.37 -12.53 15.84
N LEU A 383 1.31 -12.10 15.02
CA LEU A 383 2.75 -12.25 15.25
C LEU A 383 3.35 -10.88 15.51
N LEU A 384 4.36 -10.84 16.37
CA LEU A 384 5.22 -9.69 16.59
C LEU A 384 6.67 -10.17 16.63
N GLN A 385 7.53 -9.48 15.89
CA GLN A 385 8.98 -9.66 15.91
C GLN A 385 9.65 -8.29 16.01
N ALA A 386 10.33 -8.01 17.11
CA ALA A 386 11.08 -6.76 17.30
C ALA A 386 12.38 -7.04 18.07
N GLY A 387 13.52 -6.97 17.39
CA GLY A 387 14.81 -7.35 17.96
C GLY A 387 14.77 -8.75 18.58
N PRO A 388 15.06 -8.92 19.90
CA PRO A 388 14.99 -10.22 20.56
C PRO A 388 13.55 -10.68 20.88
N ILE A 389 12.58 -9.76 20.87
CA ILE A 389 11.19 -10.03 21.23
C ILE A 389 10.50 -10.78 20.09
N ARG A 390 9.91 -11.92 20.41
CA ARG A 390 9.16 -12.77 19.49
C ARG A 390 7.89 -13.23 20.19
N MET A 391 6.74 -12.79 19.69
CA MET A 391 5.45 -13.11 20.29
C MET A 391 4.49 -13.62 19.22
N SER A 392 3.61 -14.53 19.61
CA SER A 392 2.58 -15.10 18.74
C SER A 392 1.27 -15.31 19.51
N GLY A 393 0.17 -15.55 18.80
CA GLY A 393 -1.13 -15.84 19.41
C GLY A 393 -1.75 -14.59 20.04
N PHE A 394 -2.38 -14.76 21.20
CA PHE A 394 -3.16 -13.67 21.84
C PHE A 394 -2.31 -12.47 22.24
N MET A 395 -1.13 -12.70 22.84
CA MET A 395 -0.24 -11.61 23.23
C MET A 395 0.33 -10.86 22.01
N GLY A 396 0.59 -11.59 20.92
CA GLY A 396 0.94 -10.98 19.63
C GLY A 396 -0.21 -10.13 19.08
N TRP A 397 -1.45 -10.61 19.19
CA TRP A 397 -2.66 -9.91 18.76
C TRP A 397 -2.92 -8.61 19.53
N VAL A 398 -2.79 -8.62 20.86
CA VAL A 398 -2.90 -7.40 21.68
C VAL A 398 -1.81 -6.39 21.30
N SER A 399 -0.57 -6.87 21.13
CA SER A 399 0.56 -5.99 20.77
C SER A 399 0.39 -5.40 19.37
N TRP A 400 -0.04 -6.22 18.39
CA TRP A 400 -0.38 -5.79 17.04
C TRP A 400 -1.42 -4.67 17.09
N GLY A 401 -2.49 -4.85 17.88
CA GLY A 401 -3.53 -3.83 18.01
C GLY A 401 -3.01 -2.54 18.61
N ALA A 402 -2.24 -2.60 19.70
CA ALA A 402 -1.65 -1.42 20.33
C ALA A 402 -0.74 -0.62 19.38
N ILE A 403 0.10 -1.31 18.59
CA ILE A 403 1.01 -0.69 17.62
C ILE A 403 0.23 -0.01 16.49
N HIS A 404 -0.73 -0.71 15.88
CA HIS A 404 -1.51 -0.16 14.75
C HIS A 404 -2.31 1.06 15.20
N ILE A 405 -2.88 1.01 16.40
CA ILE A 405 -3.60 2.15 16.93
C ILE A 405 -2.66 3.32 17.23
N ALA A 406 -1.47 3.09 17.80
CA ALA A 406 -0.50 4.17 18.02
C ALA A 406 -0.11 4.88 16.71
N PHE A 407 0.05 4.14 15.62
CA PHE A 407 0.32 4.72 14.30
C PHE A 407 -0.89 5.46 13.72
N LEU A 408 -2.10 4.91 13.85
CA LEU A 408 -3.34 5.53 13.38
C LEU A 408 -3.69 6.81 14.17
N ALA A 409 -3.46 6.79 15.49
CA ALA A 409 -3.60 7.89 16.43
C ALA A 409 -2.61 9.05 16.19
N GLY A 410 -1.59 8.85 15.36
CA GLY A 410 -0.76 9.93 14.82
C GLY A 410 -1.51 10.85 13.83
N TYR A 411 -2.71 10.47 13.41
CA TYR A 411 -3.51 11.15 12.38
C TYR A 411 -4.89 11.62 12.86
N ARG A 412 -5.40 11.12 14.00
CA ARG A 412 -6.73 11.46 14.58
C ARG A 412 -6.75 11.43 16.13
N ASN A 413 -7.87 11.86 16.71
CA ASN A 413 -8.11 11.85 18.16
C ASN A 413 -7.95 10.42 18.73
N ARG A 414 -6.87 10.19 19.47
CA ARG A 414 -6.33 8.86 19.79
C ARG A 414 -7.35 7.96 20.49
N PHE A 415 -8.16 8.53 21.37
CA PHE A 415 -9.03 7.79 22.30
C PHE A 415 -10.32 7.27 21.67
N GLY A 416 -10.98 8.06 20.81
CA GLY A 416 -12.21 7.63 20.12
C GLY A 416 -11.94 6.54 19.09
N THR A 417 -10.82 6.64 18.37
CA THR A 417 -10.37 5.60 17.44
C THR A 417 -9.96 4.34 18.19
N LEU A 418 -9.24 4.44 19.31
CA LEU A 418 -8.92 3.31 20.20
C LEU A 418 -10.19 2.53 20.60
N LEU A 419 -11.21 3.23 21.09
CA LEU A 419 -12.43 2.60 21.61
C LEU A 419 -13.28 1.98 20.50
N ASN A 420 -13.50 2.70 19.38
CA ASN A 420 -14.26 2.17 18.26
C ASN A 420 -13.59 0.92 17.69
N TRP A 421 -12.27 0.98 17.51
CA TRP A 421 -11.51 -0.12 16.92
C TRP A 421 -11.42 -1.33 17.85
N ALA A 422 -11.30 -1.11 19.16
CA ALA A 422 -11.38 -2.18 20.16
C ALA A 422 -12.76 -2.85 20.15
N VAL A 423 -13.85 -2.08 20.04
CA VAL A 423 -15.22 -2.61 19.92
C VAL A 423 -15.40 -3.40 18.62
N THR A 424 -14.90 -2.88 17.50
CA THR A 424 -14.99 -3.54 16.19
C THR A 424 -14.23 -4.87 16.17
N LEU A 425 -13.01 -4.92 16.70
CA LEU A 425 -12.22 -6.14 16.80
C LEU A 425 -12.78 -7.15 17.83
N ALA A 426 -13.44 -6.66 18.88
CA ALA A 426 -14.14 -7.50 19.84
C ALA A 426 -15.46 -8.05 19.28
N SER A 427 -16.12 -7.31 18.38
CA SER A 427 -17.36 -7.74 17.75
C SER A 427 -17.14 -8.96 16.85
N ARG A 428 -18.18 -9.79 16.70
CA ARG A 428 -18.24 -10.84 15.67
C ARG A 428 -18.90 -10.34 14.38
N THR A 429 -19.51 -9.15 14.41
CA THR A 429 -20.24 -8.58 13.30
C THR A 429 -19.32 -7.81 12.36
N ARG A 430 -19.47 -8.02 11.06
CA ARG A 430 -18.87 -7.17 10.02
C ARG A 430 -19.96 -6.29 9.44
N ARG A 431 -19.92 -5.00 9.77
CA ARG A 431 -21.00 -4.06 9.39
C ARG A 431 -20.81 -3.50 7.99
N GLU A 432 -19.58 -3.49 7.49
CA GLU A 432 -19.19 -2.89 6.21
C GLU A 432 -19.32 -3.91 5.07
N ARG A 433 -20.53 -4.36 4.78
CA ARG A 433 -20.82 -5.39 3.75
C ARG A 433 -21.57 -4.88 2.53
N ALA A 434 -21.85 -3.58 2.45
CA ALA A 434 -22.42 -2.98 1.25
C ALA A 434 -21.50 -3.22 0.05
N ILE A 435 -22.10 -3.66 -1.07
CA ILE A 435 -21.40 -3.83 -2.34
C ILE A 435 -21.61 -2.60 -3.22
N THR A 436 -20.60 -2.27 -4.01
CA THR A 436 -20.71 -1.24 -5.05
C THR A 436 -21.05 -1.91 -6.38
N TYR A 437 -21.93 -1.29 -7.18
CA TYR A 437 -22.39 -1.87 -8.46
C TYR A 437 -21.43 -1.57 -9.64
N GLY A 438 -20.43 -0.69 -9.45
CA GLY A 438 -19.45 -0.33 -10.48
C GLY A 438 -18.36 -1.40 -10.67
N ASP A 439 -18.02 -1.70 -11.92
CA ASP A 439 -17.00 -2.68 -12.32
C ASP A 439 -15.55 -2.21 -12.02
N PRO A 440 -14.57 -3.09 -11.73
CA PRO A 440 -13.19 -2.70 -11.48
C PRO A 440 -12.51 -2.22 -12.76
N GLN A 441 -13.02 -2.53 -13.97
CA GLN A 441 -12.51 -1.92 -15.20
C GLN A 441 -12.84 -0.42 -15.25
N SER A 442 -14.06 -0.01 -14.88
CA SER A 442 -14.41 1.42 -14.80
C SER A 442 -13.78 2.13 -13.59
N ALA A 443 -13.50 1.42 -12.49
CA ALA A 443 -12.72 1.98 -11.37
C ALA A 443 -11.22 2.15 -11.69
N ARG A 444 -10.66 1.39 -12.64
CA ARG A 444 -9.23 1.45 -13.03
C ARG A 444 -8.96 2.37 -14.23
N GLN A 445 -10.00 2.74 -14.97
CA GLN A 445 -9.97 3.82 -15.95
C GLN A 445 -11.13 4.78 -15.67
N PRO A 446 -11.03 5.62 -14.62
CA PRO A 446 -12.12 6.54 -14.27
C PRO A 446 -12.47 7.53 -15.40
N TYR A 447 -11.62 7.64 -16.42
CA TYR A 447 -11.74 8.58 -17.55
C TYR A 447 -11.24 8.01 -18.89
N ALA A 448 -11.42 6.71 -19.15
CA ALA A 448 -11.39 6.29 -20.55
C ALA A 448 -12.61 6.87 -21.27
N GLU A 449 -12.41 7.44 -22.46
CA GLU A 449 -13.53 7.88 -23.29
C GLU A 449 -14.51 6.70 -23.49
N PRO A 450 -15.83 6.96 -23.50
CA PRO A 450 -16.78 5.92 -23.89
C PRO A 450 -16.31 5.36 -25.23
N ALA A 451 -16.23 4.03 -25.33
CA ALA A 451 -15.98 3.36 -26.59
C ALA A 451 -16.93 3.98 -27.62
N SER A 452 -16.37 4.62 -28.65
CA SER A 452 -17.15 5.09 -29.77
C SER A 452 -17.87 3.87 -30.33
N GLU A 453 -19.18 3.79 -30.12
CA GLU A 453 -20.03 2.84 -30.82
C GLU A 453 -19.84 3.10 -32.31
N SER A 454 -19.24 2.12 -32.99
CA SER A 454 -19.19 2.02 -34.44
C SER A 454 -20.11 0.90 -34.89
#